data_AF-A0A923ID47-F1
#
_entry.id   AF-A0A923ID47-F1
#
_cell.length_a   1.000
_cell.length_b   1.000
_cell.length_c   1.000
_cell.angle_alpha   90.00
_cell.angle_beta   90.00
_cell.angle_gamma   90.00
#
_symmetry.space_group_name_H-M   'P 1'
#
loop_
_entity.id
_entity.type
_entity.pdbx_description
1 polymer ?
#
loop_
_entity_poly.entity_id
_entity_poly.type
_entity_poly.pdbx_seq_one_letter_code
_entity_poly.pdbx_strand_id
1 'polypeptide(L)'
;MRNHTRMLSGLAALAALVVLAGGCIFSPDDDVINPPVPPSYPFPATQDLLMTNFQTAYDQMNIEEYRNVLHTEFKFKFAEGSTVEPSGYYTREQDLQTTTR
;
A
#
# COMPACT_ATOMS: atom_id res chain seq x y z
N MET A 1 19.27 -18.49 60.70
CA MET A 1 18.57 -19.77 60.95
C MET A 1 17.32 -19.80 60.09
N ARG A 2 17.12 -20.89 59.34
CA ARG A 2 15.96 -21.19 58.48
C ARG A 2 14.66 -21.24 59.31
N ASN A 3 13.53 -20.91 58.70
CA ASN A 3 12.51 -21.93 58.44
C ASN A 3 11.47 -21.50 57.40
N HIS A 4 11.14 -22.47 56.56
CA HIS A 4 10.24 -22.44 55.41
C HIS A 4 8.82 -22.80 55.83
N THR A 5 7.82 -22.26 55.13
CA THR A 5 6.54 -22.93 54.81
C THR A 5 5.98 -22.19 53.57
N ARG A 6 6.08 -22.69 52.33
CA ARG A 6 5.14 -23.63 51.63
C ARG A 6 3.67 -23.25 51.85
N MET A 7 2.74 -23.23 50.90
CA MET A 7 2.62 -23.39 49.45
C MET A 7 1.09 -23.19 49.18
N LEU A 8 0.67 -23.20 47.91
CA LEU A 8 -0.71 -23.40 47.39
C LEU A 8 -1.59 -22.14 47.33
N SER A 9 -1.82 -21.56 46.14
CA SER A 9 -2.71 -22.03 45.05
C SER A 9 -4.18 -21.74 45.35
N GLY A 10 -4.79 -20.87 44.54
CA GLY A 10 -6.24 -20.63 44.53
C GLY A 10 -6.66 -19.86 43.28
N LEU A 11 -7.01 -20.61 42.22
CA LEU A 11 -7.70 -20.15 41.01
C LEU A 11 -9.08 -19.55 41.36
N ALA A 12 -9.41 -18.39 40.80
CA ALA A 12 -10.78 -17.94 40.50
C ALA A 12 -10.67 -16.82 39.45
N ALA A 13 -10.56 -17.11 38.15
CA ALA A 13 -11.62 -17.54 37.24
C ALA A 13 -12.84 -16.58 37.22
N LEU A 14 -12.97 -15.89 36.08
CA LEU A 14 -14.19 -15.41 35.43
C LEU A 14 -15.20 -14.59 36.26
N ALA A 15 -15.24 -13.27 36.03
CA ALA A 15 -16.50 -12.52 35.89
C ALA A 15 -16.22 -11.07 35.43
N ALA A 16 -16.40 -10.80 34.13
CA ALA A 16 -16.98 -9.55 33.59
C ALA A 16 -16.84 -9.52 32.06
N LEU A 17 -17.48 -10.49 31.40
CA LEU A 17 -18.15 -10.20 30.14
C LEU A 17 -19.21 -9.11 30.42
N VAL A 18 -19.51 -8.28 29.43
CA VAL A 18 -20.54 -7.22 29.40
C VAL A 18 -20.02 -5.81 29.70
N VAL A 19 -19.33 -5.23 28.71
CA VAL A 19 -19.61 -3.85 28.29
C VAL A 19 -20.11 -3.91 26.84
N LEU A 20 -21.38 -4.30 26.75
CA LEU A 20 -22.29 -4.04 25.63
C LEU A 20 -22.55 -2.53 25.56
N ALA A 21 -21.61 -1.74 25.02
CA ALA A 21 -21.85 -0.33 24.67
C ALA A 21 -20.85 0.27 23.66
N GLY A 22 -20.07 -0.56 22.96
CA GLY A 22 -19.19 -0.12 21.86
C GLY A 22 -19.54 -0.76 20.52
N GLY A 23 -20.67 -1.48 20.43
CA GLY A 23 -21.17 -2.01 19.17
C GLY A 23 -21.60 -0.84 18.29
N CYS A 24 -20.86 -0.60 17.21
CA CYS A 24 -21.26 0.33 16.17
C CYS A 24 -22.67 -0.01 15.70
N ILE A 25 -23.57 0.97 15.81
CA ILE A 25 -24.93 0.98 15.23
C ILE A 25 -24.93 0.99 13.68
N PHE A 26 -23.76 0.87 13.07
CA PHE A 26 -23.59 0.68 11.64
C PHE A 26 -23.69 -0.81 11.36
N SER A 27 -24.84 -1.26 10.87
CA SER A 27 -24.87 -2.37 9.91
C SER A 27 -24.07 -1.89 8.70
N PRO A 28 -22.85 -2.41 8.41
CA PRO A 28 -22.46 -2.40 7.02
C PRO A 28 -23.49 -3.28 6.31
N ASP A 29 -24.09 -2.76 5.26
CA ASP A 29 -24.72 -3.60 4.25
C ASP A 29 -23.71 -4.71 3.91
N ASP A 30 -24.20 -5.95 3.73
CA ASP A 30 -23.40 -7.02 3.14
C ASP A 30 -23.09 -6.65 1.68
N ASP A 31 -22.28 -5.61 1.49
CA ASP A 31 -21.59 -5.32 0.27
C ASP A 31 -20.77 -6.58 0.01
N VAL A 32 -21.20 -7.36 -0.98
CA VAL A 32 -20.40 -8.43 -1.54
C VAL A 32 -19.05 -7.81 -1.86
N ILE A 33 -18.05 -8.08 -1.02
CA ILE A 33 -16.67 -7.66 -1.24
C ILE A 33 -16.20 -8.47 -2.43
N ASN A 34 -16.52 -8.00 -3.64
CA ASN A 34 -15.84 -8.45 -4.82
C ASN A 34 -14.37 -8.08 -4.60
N PRO A 35 -13.47 -9.08 -4.55
CA PRO A 35 -12.07 -8.76 -4.43
C PRO A 35 -11.70 -7.80 -5.58
N PRO A 36 -10.89 -6.77 -5.32
CA PRO A 36 -10.48 -5.87 -6.38
C PRO A 36 -9.89 -6.70 -7.52
N VAL A 37 -10.45 -6.53 -8.71
CA VAL A 37 -9.93 -7.19 -9.92
C VAL A 37 -8.49 -6.69 -10.10
N PRO A 38 -7.50 -7.60 -10.17
CA PRO A 38 -6.13 -7.16 -10.35
C PRO A 38 -6.02 -6.40 -11.68
N PRO A 39 -5.21 -5.32 -11.73
CA PRO A 39 -4.92 -4.63 -12.98
C PRO A 39 -4.42 -5.59 -14.04
N SER A 40 -4.87 -5.39 -15.29
CA SER A 40 -4.34 -6.08 -16.45
C SER A 40 -3.44 -5.15 -17.23
N TYR A 41 -2.24 -5.63 -17.57
CA TYR A 41 -1.25 -4.93 -18.40
C TYR A 41 -1.14 -5.65 -19.75
N PRO A 42 -2.06 -5.41 -20.71
CA PRO A 42 -1.99 -6.03 -22.02
C PRO A 42 -0.71 -5.62 -22.76
N PHE A 43 -0.29 -6.44 -23.74
CA PHE A 43 0.85 -6.09 -24.60
C PHE A 43 0.57 -4.75 -25.33
N PRO A 44 1.44 -3.73 -25.20
CA PRO A 44 1.17 -2.39 -25.72
C PRO A 44 1.47 -2.30 -27.22
N ALA A 45 0.64 -2.96 -28.04
CA ALA A 45 0.76 -2.95 -29.51
C ALA A 45 0.46 -1.58 -30.15
N THR A 46 -0.15 -0.67 -29.38
CA THR A 46 -0.50 0.69 -29.81
C THR A 46 -0.05 1.71 -28.76
N GLN A 47 0.07 2.96 -29.19
CA GLN A 47 0.39 4.07 -28.30
C GLN A 47 -0.66 4.21 -27.17
N ASP A 48 -1.95 4.07 -27.50
CA ASP A 48 -3.03 4.19 -26.51
C ASP A 48 -2.93 3.12 -25.42
N LEU A 49 -2.59 1.88 -25.80
CA LEU A 49 -2.38 0.79 -24.85
C LEU A 49 -1.14 1.04 -23.99
N LEU A 50 -0.04 1.55 -24.57
CA LEU A 50 1.15 1.93 -23.80
C LEU A 50 0.81 2.99 -22.74
N MET A 51 0.09 4.03 -23.14
CA MET A 51 -0.31 5.12 -22.23
C MET A 51 -1.29 4.64 -21.16
N THR A 52 -2.21 3.75 -21.51
CA THR A 52 -3.14 3.13 -20.55
C THR A 52 -2.37 2.31 -19.51
N ASN A 53 -1.41 1.49 -19.94
CA ASN A 53 -0.55 0.73 -19.04
C ASN A 53 0.28 1.64 -18.14
N PHE A 54 0.82 2.73 -18.70
CA PHE A 54 1.59 3.72 -17.94
C PHE A 54 0.76 4.37 -16.83
N GLN A 55 -0.44 4.87 -17.16
CA GLN A 55 -1.34 5.46 -16.18
C GLN A 55 -1.71 4.45 -15.10
N THR A 56 -2.11 3.25 -15.50
CA THR A 56 -2.49 2.19 -14.56
C THR A 56 -1.35 1.83 -13.62
N ALA A 57 -0.12 1.69 -14.14
CA ALA A 57 1.05 1.37 -13.33
C ALA A 57 1.39 2.48 -12.34
N TYR A 58 1.30 3.74 -12.78
CA TYR A 58 1.56 4.90 -11.91
C TYR A 58 0.50 5.04 -10.82
N ASP A 59 -0.78 5.02 -11.18
CA ASP A 59 -1.90 5.22 -10.25
C ASP A 59 -1.96 4.15 -9.16
N GLN A 60 -1.55 2.92 -9.51
CA GLN A 60 -1.51 1.80 -8.58
C GLN A 60 -0.17 1.66 -7.86
N MET A 61 0.79 2.54 -8.14
CA MET A 61 2.14 2.47 -7.61
C MET A 61 2.81 1.10 -7.88
N ASN A 62 2.47 0.46 -9.00
CA ASN A 62 3.07 -0.82 -9.40
C ASN A 62 4.43 -0.55 -10.06
N ILE A 63 5.48 -0.57 -9.25
CA ILE A 63 6.83 -0.22 -9.69
C ILE A 63 7.40 -1.17 -10.76
N GLU A 64 6.99 -2.43 -10.76
CA GLU A 64 7.45 -3.42 -11.74
C GLU A 64 6.89 -3.09 -13.12
N GLU A 65 5.59 -2.81 -13.20
CA GLU A 65 4.96 -2.46 -14.47
C GLU A 65 5.29 -1.04 -14.92
N TYR A 66 5.44 -0.12 -13.98
CA TYR A 66 5.90 1.24 -14.28
C TYR A 66 7.31 1.22 -14.89
N ARG A 67 8.20 0.33 -14.43
CA ARG A 67 9.51 0.10 -15.05
C ARG A 67 9.39 -0.46 -16.48
N ASN A 68 8.42 -1.34 -16.75
CA ASN A 68 8.26 -2.01 -18.05
C ASN A 68 7.76 -1.07 -19.15
N VAL A 69 6.92 -0.09 -18.80
CA VAL A 69 6.38 0.89 -19.76
C VAL A 69 7.34 2.05 -20.04
N LEU A 70 8.34 2.27 -19.19
CA LEU A 70 9.34 3.30 -19.37
C LEU A 70 10.51 2.82 -20.23
N HIS A 71 10.80 3.57 -21.30
CA HIS A 71 12.01 3.37 -22.10
C HIS A 71 13.27 3.57 -21.25
N THR A 72 14.35 2.82 -21.55
CA THR A 72 15.62 2.91 -20.81
C THR A 72 16.24 4.30 -20.83
N GLU A 73 15.99 5.08 -21.89
CA GLU A 73 16.44 6.47 -22.03
C GLU A 73 15.40 7.51 -21.60
N PHE A 74 14.37 7.10 -20.85
CA PHE A 74 13.37 8.03 -20.30
C PHE A 74 14.04 9.14 -19.48
N LYS A 75 13.54 10.37 -19.68
CA LYS A 75 13.96 11.57 -18.96
C LYS A 75 12.74 12.28 -18.43
N PHE A 76 12.67 12.39 -17.11
CA PHE A 76 11.67 13.22 -16.43
C PHE A 76 12.25 14.60 -16.13
N LYS A 77 11.44 15.63 -16.29
CA LYS A 77 11.78 17.01 -15.92
C LYS A 77 10.60 17.60 -15.19
N PHE A 78 10.85 18.21 -14.03
CA PHE A 78 9.84 18.98 -13.33
C PHE A 78 9.44 20.21 -14.17
N ALA A 79 8.20 20.64 -14.00
CA ALA A 79 7.75 21.91 -14.55
C ALA A 79 8.53 23.06 -13.92
N GLU A 80 8.84 24.08 -14.72
CA GLU A 80 9.54 25.28 -14.26
C GLU A 80 8.77 25.94 -13.10
N GLY A 81 9.47 26.19 -12.00
CA GLY A 81 8.87 26.81 -10.81
C GLY A 81 8.16 25.82 -9.88
N SER A 82 8.35 24.51 -10.09
CA SER A 82 7.94 23.51 -9.11
C SER A 82 8.68 23.73 -7.79
N THR A 83 7.94 23.78 -6.68
CA THR A 83 8.49 23.98 -5.33
C THR A 83 9.38 22.82 -4.87
N VAL A 84 9.30 21.71 -5.59
CA VAL A 84 10.06 20.49 -5.37
C VAL A 84 10.95 20.20 -6.58
N GLU A 85 11.35 21.21 -7.37
CA GLU A 85 12.23 21.10 -8.55
C GLU A 85 13.71 21.00 -8.16
N PRO A 86 14.30 19.79 -8.16
CA PRO A 86 15.72 19.62 -8.34
C PRO A 86 16.14 19.97 -9.77
N SER A 87 17.34 20.53 -9.92
CA SER A 87 17.85 20.96 -11.22
C SER A 87 18.12 19.77 -12.16
N GLY A 88 17.60 19.83 -13.39
CA GLY A 88 18.01 18.95 -14.49
C GLY A 88 16.98 17.86 -14.86
N TYR A 89 17.47 16.78 -15.47
CA TYR A 89 16.67 15.63 -15.89
C TYR A 89 16.90 14.45 -14.94
N TYR A 90 15.81 13.74 -14.66
CA TYR A 90 15.79 12.49 -13.91
C TYR A 90 15.85 11.33 -14.90
N THR A 91 16.83 10.45 -14.75
CA THR A 91 16.85 9.20 -15.52
C THR A 91 15.73 8.29 -15.04
N ARG A 92 15.38 7.29 -15.86
CA ARG A 92 14.45 6.22 -15.47
C ARG A 92 14.78 5.62 -14.11
N GLU A 93 16.05 5.28 -13.87
CA GLU A 93 16.47 4.65 -12.63
C GLU A 93 16.33 5.58 -11.42
N GLN A 94 16.57 6.88 -11.60
CA GLN A 94 16.37 7.87 -10.55
C GLN A 94 14.89 8.06 -10.23
N ASP A 95 14.04 8.12 -11.26
CA ASP A 95 12.58 8.22 -11.10
C ASP A 95 12.02 7.00 -10.36
N LEU A 96 12.44 5.79 -10.73
CA LEU A 96 12.03 4.54 -10.08
C LEU A 96 12.44 4.48 -8.59
N GLN A 97 13.58 5.07 -8.22
CA GLN A 97 14.01 5.15 -6.83
C GLN A 97 13.20 6.17 -6.01
N THR A 98 12.70 7.23 -6.63
CA THR A 98 11.94 8.27 -5.94
C THR A 98 10.46 7.93 -5.76
N THR A 99 9.88 7.14 -6.67
CA THR A 99 8.46 6.75 -6.64
C THR A 99 8.13 5.66 -5.60
N THR A 100 9.12 5.15 -4.86
CA THR A 100 8.97 4.01 -3.91
C THR A 100 8.99 4.38 -2.42
N ARG A 101 8.58 5.59 -2.03
CA ARG A 101 8.54 6.02 -0.61
C ARG A 101 7.15 6.20 -0.04
#